data_AF-A0A819K6P8-F1
#
_entry.id   AF-A0A819K6P8-F1
#
_cell.length_a   1.000
_cell.length_b   1.000
_cell.length_c   1.000
_cell.angle_alpha   90.00
_cell.angle_beta   90.00
_cell.angle_gamma   90.00
#
_symmetry.space_group_name_H-M   'P 1'
#
loop_
_entity.id
_entity.type
_entity.pdbx_description
1 polymer ?
#
loop_
_entity_poly.entity_id
_entity_poly.type
_entity_poly.pdbx_seq_one_letter_code
_entity_poly.pdbx_strand_id
1 'polypeptide(L)'
;MKDQLMGQPLANDIIHTSIKAHINTKNPAKALVLLLHGSTGTGKNFISKLIVESLYKKGYESGYARLYVASRDFMHNDEQSFREYQARIKKDIEGGTRACEYATFIFDEVDKMPKKLLDVILSYIDFHTPN
;
A
#
# COMPACT_ATOMS: atom_id res chain seq x y z
N MET A 1 2.66 -6.96 16.45
CA MET A 1 3.00 -5.52 16.32
C MET A 1 3.37 -4.87 17.66
N LYS A 2 2.56 -4.98 18.73
CA LYS A 2 2.78 -4.27 20.02
C LYS A 2 4.20 -4.40 20.59
N ASP A 3 4.80 -5.59 20.56
CA ASP A 3 6.11 -5.81 21.17
C ASP A 3 7.30 -5.40 20.27
N GLN A 4 7.02 -5.04 19.03
CA GLN A 4 8.04 -4.68 18.04
C GLN A 4 8.06 -3.17 17.75
N LEU A 5 6.91 -2.49 17.84
CA LEU A 5 6.78 -1.07 17.51
C LEU A 5 6.80 -0.19 18.77
N MET A 6 7.96 0.37 19.08
CA MET A 6 8.16 1.25 20.24
C MET A 6 7.73 2.69 19.96
N GLY A 7 7.16 3.36 20.97
CA GLY A 7 6.87 4.80 20.92
C GLY A 7 5.73 5.23 19.97
N GLN A 8 5.01 4.28 19.37
CA GLN A 8 3.88 4.54 18.47
C GLN A 8 2.59 3.82 18.89
N PRO A 9 2.11 3.98 20.14
CA PRO A 9 0.92 3.24 20.63
C PRO A 9 -0.34 3.58 19.82
N LEU A 10 -0.52 4.84 19.43
CA LEU A 10 -1.65 5.28 18.60
C LEU A 10 -1.65 4.61 17.23
N ALA A 11 -0.51 4.63 16.53
CA ALA A 11 -0.40 4.00 15.22
C ALA A 11 -0.62 2.48 15.32
N ASN A 12 -0.04 1.84 16.35
CA ASN A 12 -0.23 0.41 16.58
C ASN A 12 -1.72 0.05 16.74
N ASP A 13 -2.44 0.76 17.60
CA ASP A 13 -3.82 0.42 17.93
C ASP A 13 -4.77 0.68 16.76
N ILE A 14 -4.62 1.82 16.06
CA ILE A 14 -5.41 2.15 14.88
C ILE A 14 -5.17 1.11 13.78
N ILE A 15 -3.92 0.87 13.40
CA ILE A 15 -3.56 -0.02 12.28
C ILE A 15 -4.03 -1.45 12.57
N HIS A 16 -3.76 -1.96 13.78
CA HIS A 16 -4.20 -3.29 14.18
C HIS A 16 -5.71 -3.44 14.05
N THR A 17 -6.46 -2.46 14.58
CA THR A 17 -7.93 -2.50 14.58
C THR A 17 -8.49 -2.37 13.16
N SER A 18 -7.97 -1.47 12.34
CA SER A 18 -8.40 -1.28 10.95
C SER A 18 -8.14 -2.52 10.08
N ILE A 19 -6.95 -3.12 10.16
CA ILE A 19 -6.62 -4.33 9.41
C ILE A 19 -7.50 -5.49 9.86
N LYS A 20 -7.65 -5.70 11.18
CA LYS A 20 -8.50 -6.76 11.73
C LYS A 20 -9.95 -6.59 11.31
N ALA A 21 -10.50 -5.37 11.36
CA ALA A 21 -11.86 -5.10 10.93
C ALA A 21 -12.05 -5.39 9.43
N HIS A 22 -11.10 -4.95 8.60
CA HIS A 22 -11.18 -5.14 7.16
C HIS A 22 -11.12 -6.63 6.75
N ILE A 23 -10.16 -7.39 7.28
CA ILE A 23 -9.99 -8.81 6.94
C ILE A 23 -11.18 -9.66 7.41
N ASN A 24 -11.81 -9.29 8.55
CA ASN A 24 -12.99 -10.01 9.05
C ASN A 24 -14.29 -9.58 8.37
N THR A 25 -14.27 -8.56 7.51
CA THR A 25 -15.44 -8.13 6.73
C THR A 25 -15.54 -8.97 5.46
N LYS A 26 -16.58 -9.79 5.35
CA LYS A 26 -16.86 -10.53 4.12
C LYS A 26 -17.22 -9.55 3.00
N ASN A 27 -16.55 -9.65 1.84
CA ASN A 27 -16.78 -8.81 0.66
C ASN A 27 -16.78 -7.30 0.99
N PRO A 28 -15.66 -6.74 1.44
CA PRO A 28 -15.60 -5.33 1.81
C PRO A 28 -15.90 -4.45 0.59
N ALA A 29 -16.75 -3.42 0.77
CA ALA A 29 -17.17 -2.54 -0.32
C ALA A 29 -16.04 -1.67 -0.89
N LYS A 30 -14.91 -1.55 -0.18
CA LYS A 30 -13.72 -0.78 -0.58
C LYS A 30 -12.46 -1.42 -0.02
N ALA A 31 -11.33 -1.22 -0.70
CA ALA A 31 -10.02 -1.54 -0.16
C ALA A 31 -9.72 -0.73 1.11
N LEU A 32 -9.00 -1.32 2.07
CA LEU A 32 -8.44 -0.58 3.19
C LEU A 32 -7.26 0.29 2.72
N VAL A 33 -7.32 1.59 3.02
CA VAL A 33 -6.25 2.53 2.72
C VAL A 33 -5.72 3.12 4.02
N LEU A 34 -4.40 3.05 4.20
CA LEU A 34 -3.70 3.61 5.36
C LEU A 34 -2.69 4.65 4.87
N LEU A 35 -2.80 5.88 5.37
CA LEU A 35 -1.81 6.93 5.13
C LEU A 35 -0.98 7.12 6.40
N LEU A 36 0.29 6.70 6.36
CA LEU A 36 1.22 6.86 7.47
C LEU A 36 1.97 8.19 7.29
N HIS A 37 1.62 9.20 8.10
CA HIS A 37 2.29 10.49 8.09
C HIS A 37 3.11 10.71 9.38
N GLY A 38 4.23 11.42 9.27
CA GLY A 38 5.11 11.73 10.40
C GLY A 38 6.56 11.96 9.95
N SER A 39 7.42 12.37 10.88
CA SER A 39 8.84 12.66 10.59
C SER A 39 9.63 11.43 10.11
N THR A 40 10.75 11.66 9.44
CA THR A 40 11.70 10.59 9.09
C THR A 40 12.22 9.91 10.37
N GLY A 41 12.43 8.59 10.31
CA GLY A 41 12.95 7.82 11.45
C GLY A 41 11.92 7.41 12.50
N THR A 42 10.64 7.80 12.37
CA THR A 42 9.60 7.45 13.37
C THR A 42 8.97 6.07 13.17
N GLY A 43 9.45 5.29 12.20
CA GLY A 43 9.07 3.88 12.03
C GLY A 43 8.02 3.59 10.94
N LYS A 44 7.63 4.54 10.09
CA LYS A 44 6.63 4.32 9.02
C LYS A 44 6.92 3.08 8.14
N ASN A 45 8.15 2.96 7.62
CA ASN A 45 8.54 1.82 6.78
C ASN A 45 8.62 0.52 7.58
N PHE A 46 9.02 0.62 8.86
CA PHE A 46 9.04 -0.51 9.77
C PHE A 46 7.63 -1.04 10.05
N ILE A 47 6.65 -0.14 10.23
CA ILE A 47 5.23 -0.49 10.35
C ILE A 47 4.74 -1.23 9.10
N SER A 48 5.02 -0.70 7.90
CA SER A 48 4.65 -1.39 6.64
C SER A 48 5.26 -2.79 6.53
N LYS A 49 6.52 -2.95 6.94
CA LYS A 49 7.18 -4.26 7.01
C LYS A 49 6.46 -5.21 7.98
N LEU A 50 6.17 -4.75 9.20
CA LEU A 50 5.46 -5.55 10.20
C LEU A 50 4.08 -6.00 9.71
N ILE A 51 3.35 -5.13 8.99
CA ILE A 51 2.06 -5.47 8.38
C ILE A 51 2.26 -6.61 7.38
N VAL A 52 3.19 -6.47 6.43
CA VAL A 52 3.45 -7.48 5.39
C VAL A 52 3.87 -8.82 6.00
N GLU A 53 4.77 -8.81 6.97
CA GLU A 53 5.22 -10.04 7.67
C GLU A 53 4.12 -10.68 8.52
N SER A 54 3.13 -9.90 8.98
CA SER A 54 1.98 -10.42 9.71
C SER A 54 0.90 -11.01 8.78
N LEU A 55 0.72 -10.42 7.58
CA LEU A 55 -0.29 -10.86 6.61
C LEU A 55 0.16 -12.08 5.81
N TYR A 56 1.46 -12.20 5.51
CA TYR A 56 1.97 -13.25 4.63
C TYR A 56 3.09 -14.02 5.31
N LYS A 57 2.96 -15.36 5.33
CA LYS A 57 3.99 -16.27 5.90
C LYS A 57 5.38 -16.05 5.32
N LYS A 58 5.47 -15.65 4.05
CA LYS A 58 6.72 -15.36 3.33
C LYS A 58 7.03 -13.86 3.21
N GLY A 59 6.28 -13.00 3.90
CA GLY A 59 6.40 -11.54 3.77
C GLY A 59 6.37 -11.08 2.31
N TYR A 60 7.35 -10.27 1.91
CA TYR A 60 7.50 -9.78 0.53
C TYR A 60 7.79 -10.89 -0.50
N GLU A 61 8.38 -12.01 -0.09
CA GLU A 61 8.65 -13.15 -0.98
C GLU A 61 7.38 -13.93 -1.35
N SER A 62 6.22 -13.60 -0.77
CA SER A 62 4.93 -14.17 -1.16
C SER A 62 4.51 -13.77 -2.58
N GLY A 63 5.02 -12.65 -3.10
CA GLY A 63 4.54 -12.03 -4.34
C GLY A 63 3.20 -11.29 -4.20
N TYR A 64 2.57 -11.31 -3.02
CA TYR A 64 1.29 -10.64 -2.74
C TYR A 64 1.46 -9.25 -2.13
N ALA A 65 2.68 -8.87 -1.76
CA ALA A 65 3.04 -7.52 -1.30
C ALA A 65 3.98 -6.86 -2.31
N ARG A 66 3.63 -5.65 -2.77
CA ARG A 66 4.48 -4.85 -3.66
C ARG A 66 4.81 -3.50 -3.04
N LEU A 67 6.10 -3.18 -2.99
CA LEU A 67 6.61 -1.91 -2.49
C LEU A 67 7.09 -1.04 -3.66
N TYR A 68 6.55 0.17 -3.74
CA TYR A 68 7.04 1.26 -4.56
C TYR A 68 7.70 2.31 -3.68
N VAL A 69 8.89 2.76 -4.06
CA VAL A 69 9.60 3.88 -3.44
C VAL A 69 9.71 4.99 -4.47
N ALA A 70 9.06 6.13 -4.26
CA ALA A 70 8.89 7.12 -5.33
C ALA A 70 10.22 7.60 -5.93
N SER A 71 11.21 7.91 -5.09
CA SER A 71 12.54 8.35 -5.56
C SER A 71 13.31 7.30 -6.37
N ARG A 72 13.00 6.01 -6.21
CA ARG A 72 13.65 4.92 -6.94
C ARG A 72 12.84 4.51 -8.17
N ASP A 73 11.54 4.30 -8.00
CA ASP A 73 10.71 3.64 -9.00
C ASP A 73 10.08 4.61 -10.00
N PHE A 74 10.04 5.91 -9.67
CA PHE A 74 9.40 6.97 -10.46
C PHE A 74 10.32 8.19 -10.66
N MET A 75 11.63 7.97 -10.84
CA MET A 75 12.63 9.03 -10.90
C MET A 75 12.62 9.87 -12.19
N HIS A 76 12.09 9.33 -13.30
CA HIS A 76 12.10 10.00 -14.59
C HIS A 76 10.81 10.81 -14.80
N ASN A 77 10.97 12.03 -15.30
CA ASN A 77 9.89 13.00 -15.45
C ASN A 77 9.45 13.20 -16.91
N ASP A 78 9.84 12.31 -17.83
CA ASP A 78 9.39 12.35 -19.22
C ASP A 78 8.06 11.59 -19.43
N GLU A 79 7.31 12.00 -20.44
CA GLU A 79 5.97 11.45 -20.72
C GLU A 79 5.98 9.95 -21.08
N GLN A 80 7.07 9.42 -21.64
CA GLN A 80 7.16 8.00 -21.95
C GLN A 80 7.30 7.17 -20.67
N SER A 81 8.23 7.57 -19.80
CA SER A 81 8.39 6.98 -18.46
C SER A 81 7.09 7.04 -17.66
N PHE A 82 6.37 8.17 -17.71
CA PHE A 82 5.06 8.29 -17.04
C PHE A 82 4.06 7.24 -17.51
N ARG A 83 3.92 7.03 -18.82
CA ARG A 83 3.01 5.99 -19.36
C ARG A 83 3.39 4.60 -18.88
N GLU A 84 4.68 4.30 -18.83
CA GLU A 84 5.19 3.01 -18.37
C GLU A 84 4.92 2.80 -16.87
N TYR A 85 5.11 3.84 -16.05
CA TYR A 85 4.81 3.80 -14.62
C TYR A 85 3.33 3.58 -14.35
N GLN A 86 2.45 4.29 -15.06
CA GLN A 86 1.00 4.10 -14.96
C GLN A 86 0.59 2.68 -15.36
N ALA A 87 1.09 2.19 -16.50
CA ALA A 87 0.81 0.83 -16.98
C ALA A 87 1.29 -0.24 -16.00
N ARG A 88 2.48 -0.05 -15.40
CA ARG A 88 3.03 -0.96 -14.39
C ARG A 88 2.17 -1.01 -13.13
N ILE A 89 1.82 0.16 -12.55
CA ILE A 89 0.96 0.24 -11.36
C ILE A 89 -0.37 -0.48 -11.61
N LYS A 90 -1.02 -0.17 -12.74
CA LYS A 90 -2.29 -0.80 -13.15
C LYS A 90 -2.18 -2.31 -13.26
N LYS A 91 -1.18 -2.81 -14.01
CA LYS A 91 -0.94 -4.24 -14.20
C LYS A 91 -0.73 -4.95 -12.87
N ASP A 92 0.02 -4.32 -11.97
CA ASP A 92 0.37 -4.92 -10.70
C ASP A 92 -0.81 -4.95 -9.72
N ILE A 93 -1.63 -3.88 -9.69
CA ILE A 93 -2.86 -3.85 -8.90
C ILE A 93 -3.85 -4.91 -9.40
N GLU A 94 -4.13 -4.95 -10.70
CA GLU A 94 -5.08 -5.90 -11.27
C GLU A 94 -4.59 -7.34 -11.20
N GLY A 95 -3.30 -7.58 -11.45
CA GLY A 95 -2.71 -8.92 -11.36
C GLY A 95 -2.63 -9.41 -9.91
N GLY A 96 -2.23 -8.53 -8.99
CA GLY A 96 -2.13 -8.85 -7.57
C GLY A 96 -3.48 -9.19 -6.95
N THR A 97 -4.51 -8.37 -7.20
CA THR A 97 -5.86 -8.59 -6.67
C THR A 97 -6.54 -9.83 -7.23
N ARG A 98 -6.26 -10.20 -8.50
CA ARG A 98 -6.70 -11.49 -9.07
C ARG A 98 -6.01 -12.69 -8.43
N ALA A 99 -4.73 -12.56 -8.09
CA ALA A 99 -3.94 -13.65 -7.51
C ALA A 99 -4.18 -13.82 -5.99
N CYS A 100 -4.49 -12.73 -5.29
CA CYS A 100 -4.74 -12.72 -3.85
C CYS A 100 -5.69 -11.58 -3.50
N GLU A 101 -6.83 -11.90 -2.89
CA GLU A 101 -7.81 -10.89 -2.44
C GLU A 101 -7.23 -9.94 -1.38
N TYR A 102 -6.20 -10.38 -0.65
CA TYR A 102 -5.50 -9.58 0.35
C TYR A 102 -4.24 -8.91 -0.20
N ALA A 103 -4.04 -8.79 -1.51
CA ALA A 103 -2.84 -8.18 -2.07
C ALA A 103 -2.58 -6.77 -1.50
N THR A 104 -1.35 -6.51 -1.08
CA THR A 104 -0.95 -5.25 -0.44
C THR A 104 -0.02 -4.44 -1.34
N PHE A 105 -0.36 -3.17 -1.56
CA PHE A 105 0.46 -2.22 -2.31
C PHE A 105 0.92 -1.11 -1.37
N ILE A 106 2.24 -0.95 -1.22
CA ILE A 106 2.85 0.09 -0.40
C ILE A 106 3.49 1.13 -1.31
N PHE A 107 3.14 2.39 -1.12
CA PHE A 107 3.73 3.54 -1.81
C PHE A 107 4.48 4.40 -0.78
N ASP A 108 5.80 4.25 -0.76
CA ASP A 108 6.72 5.01 0.09
C ASP A 108 7.15 6.31 -0.61
N GLU A 109 7.43 7.33 0.20
CA GLU A 109 7.74 8.69 -0.25
C GLU A 109 6.65 9.27 -1.16
N VAL A 110 5.38 9.05 -0.81
CA VAL A 110 4.22 9.50 -1.59
C VAL A 110 4.21 11.01 -1.84
N ASP A 111 4.85 11.80 -0.97
CA ASP A 111 5.07 13.24 -1.11
C ASP A 111 5.96 13.61 -2.31
N LYS A 112 6.79 12.68 -2.77
CA LYS A 112 7.64 12.81 -3.97
C LYS A 112 7.01 12.18 -5.21
N MET A 113 5.84 11.53 -5.06
CA MET A 113 5.20 10.83 -6.17
C MET A 113 4.52 11.83 -7.12
N PRO A 114 4.75 11.71 -8.44
CA PRO A 114 4.08 12.57 -9.41
C PRO A 114 2.56 12.45 -9.35
N LYS A 115 1.85 13.59 -9.39
CA LYS A 115 0.38 13.64 -9.24
C LYS A 115 -0.36 12.72 -10.22
N LYS A 116 0.06 12.68 -11.49
CA LYS A 116 -0.54 11.81 -12.52
C LYS A 116 -0.48 10.31 -12.17
N LEU A 117 0.47 9.88 -11.32
CA LEU A 117 0.54 8.49 -10.85
C LEU A 117 -0.39 8.24 -9.64
N LEU A 118 -0.59 9.25 -8.79
CA LEU A 118 -1.57 9.18 -7.70
C LEU A 118 -2.98 9.03 -8.24
N ASP A 119 -3.32 9.73 -9.33
CA ASP A 119 -4.63 9.63 -9.99
C ASP A 119 -4.96 8.18 -10.42
N VAL A 120 -3.96 7.40 -10.83
CA VAL A 120 -4.13 5.97 -11.15
C VAL A 120 -4.46 5.16 -9.91
N ILE A 121 -3.86 5.47 -8.77
CA ILE A 121 -4.11 4.76 -7.51
C ILE A 121 -5.52 5.10 -6.99
N LEU A 122 -5.91 6.37 -7.08
CA LEU A 122 -7.24 6.84 -6.68
C LEU A 122 -8.36 6.11 -7.41
N SER A 123 -8.17 5.80 -8.71
CA SER A 123 -9.14 5.01 -9.47
C SER A 123 -9.31 3.56 -9.01
N TYR A 124 -8.54 3.06 -8.04
CA TYR A 124 -8.78 1.75 -7.41
C TYR A 124 -9.28 1.86 -5.97
N ILE A 125 -9.25 3.05 -5.38
CA ILE A 125 -9.65 3.33 -4.00
C ILE A 125 -11.04 3.96 -3.95
N ASP A 126 -11.39 4.76 -4.97
CA ASP A 126 -12.68 5.42 -5.06
C ASP A 126 -13.84 4.43 -5.29
N PHE A 127 -15.04 4.83 -4.88
CA PHE A 127 -16.23 3.97 -4.92
C PHE A 127 -16.53 3.57 -6.37
N HIS A 128 -16.35 2.30 -6.69
CA HIS A 128 -16.91 1.73 -7.90
C HIS A 128 -18.27 1.15 -7.52
N THR A 129 -19.36 1.84 -7.87
CA THR A 129 -20.66 1.18 -7.96
C THR A 129 -20.49 -0.01 -8.90
N PRO A 130 -20.80 -1.25 -8.46
CA PRO A 130 -20.96 -2.34 -9.40
C PRO A 130 -22.07 -1.95 -10.38
N ASN A 131 -21.76 -1.95 -11.68
CA ASN A 131 -22.77 -1.90 -12.73
C ASN A 131 -23.47 -3.26 -12.86
#